data_AF-A0A3M2APD3-F1
#
_entry.id   AF-A0A3M2APD3-F1
#
_cell.length_a   1.000
_cell.length_b   1.000
_cell.length_c   1.000
_cell.angle_alpha   90.00
_cell.angle_beta   90.00
_cell.angle_gamma   90.00
#
_symmetry.space_group_name_H-M   'P 1'
#
loop_
_entity.id
_entity.type
_entity.pdbx_description
1 polymer ?
#
loop_
_entity_poly.entity_id
_entity_poly.type
_entity_poly.pdbx_seq_one_letter_code
_entity_poly.pdbx_strand_id
1 'polypeptide(L)'
;MKRVLLGSVLLAGLTFAQPKIEVKDAWVRAVPPTSKMSAAYMVIENKGNEPDKLISASNNASEVTEIHKTEEGKMRKVEYIEVPAKGKVELKPGGYHIMLINLKNPLREGQE
;
A
#
# COMPACT_ATOMS: atom_id res chain seq x y z
N MET A 1 -0.90 -47.80 46.35
CA MET A 1 -1.00 -47.97 44.88
C MET A 1 -0.80 -46.59 44.23
N LYS A 2 0.30 -46.40 43.51
CA LYS A 2 0.74 -45.10 42.99
C LYS A 2 0.01 -44.81 41.66
N ARG A 3 -0.75 -43.71 41.60
CA ARG A 3 -1.40 -43.24 40.35
C ARG A 3 -0.37 -42.47 39.53
N VAL A 4 -0.21 -42.83 38.26
CA VAL A 4 0.68 -42.16 37.31
C VAL A 4 -0.15 -41.65 36.13
N LEU A 5 -0.10 -40.31 36.00
CA LEU A 5 -0.17 -39.43 34.82
C LEU A 5 -1.11 -39.75 33.65
N LEU A 6 -1.83 -38.72 33.20
CA LEU A 6 -1.70 -38.24 31.82
C LEU A 6 -2.00 -36.72 31.81
N GLY A 7 -0.96 -35.90 31.85
CA GLY A 7 -1.08 -34.45 31.66
C GLY A 7 -1.17 -34.14 30.18
N SER A 8 -2.33 -33.67 29.72
CA SER A 8 -2.50 -33.16 28.36
C SER A 8 -1.72 -31.87 28.18
N VAL A 9 -0.67 -31.90 27.36
CA VAL A 9 0.00 -30.69 26.88
C VAL A 9 -0.88 -30.10 25.78
N LEU A 10 -1.61 -29.03 26.11
CA LEU A 10 -2.26 -28.17 25.13
C LEU A 10 -1.17 -27.35 24.43
N LEU A 11 -0.81 -27.76 23.21
CA LEU A 11 0.03 -26.96 22.33
C LEU A 11 -0.81 -25.77 21.84
N ALA A 12 -0.77 -24.67 22.58
CA ALA A 12 -1.36 -23.41 22.14
C ALA A 12 -0.64 -22.96 20.87
N GLY A 13 -1.30 -23.16 19.72
CA GLY A 13 -0.78 -22.73 18.43
C GLY A 13 -0.49 -21.23 18.47
N LEU A 14 0.76 -20.87 18.23
CA LEU A 14 1.19 -19.50 17.99
C LEU A 14 0.48 -19.00 16.72
N THR A 15 -0.69 -18.39 16.90
CA THR A 15 -1.34 -17.67 15.80
C THR A 15 -0.59 -16.36 15.60
N PHE A 16 0.31 -16.35 14.61
CA PHE A 16 0.86 -15.09 14.13
C PHE A 16 -0.29 -14.33 13.46
N ALA A 17 -0.67 -13.19 14.01
CA ALA A 17 -1.62 -12.29 13.38
C ALA A 17 -1.05 -11.88 12.02
N GLN A 18 -1.60 -12.42 10.93
CA GLN A 18 -1.22 -11.97 9.59
C GLN A 18 -1.63 -10.50 9.41
N PRO A 19 -0.80 -9.69 8.73
CA PRO A 19 -1.17 -8.33 8.42
C PRO A 19 -2.48 -8.32 7.64
N LYS A 20 -3.46 -7.57 8.14
CA LYS A 20 -4.78 -7.47 7.50
C LYS A 20 -4.70 -6.70 6.18
N ILE A 21 -3.68 -5.88 5.97
CA ILE A 21 -3.45 -5.11 4.74
C ILE A 21 -2.22 -5.66 4.02
N GLU A 22 -2.36 -5.94 2.73
CA GLU A 22 -1.27 -6.33 1.83
C GLU A 22 -1.15 -5.33 0.69
N VAL A 23 0.08 -4.98 0.31
CA VAL A 23 0.37 -4.18 -0.88
C VAL A 23 1.04 -5.09 -1.92
N LYS A 24 0.51 -5.07 -3.14
CA LYS A 24 0.95 -5.93 -4.25
C LYS A 24 1.23 -5.08 -5.48
N ASP A 25 2.08 -5.62 -6.36
CA ASP A 25 2.36 -5.06 -7.69
C ASP A 25 2.71 -3.56 -7.63
N ALA A 26 3.50 -3.16 -6.63
CA ALA A 26 3.89 -1.78 -6.45
C ALA A 26 4.96 -1.38 -7.47
N TRP A 27 4.73 -0.30 -8.20
CA TRP A 27 5.69 0.24 -9.14
C TRP A 27 5.55 1.76 -9.27
N VAL A 28 6.61 2.41 -9.74
CA VAL A 28 6.63 3.85 -9.99
C VAL A 28 6.87 4.11 -11.47
N ARG A 29 6.17 5.09 -12.03
CA ARG A 29 6.38 5.47 -13.42
C ARG A 29 7.76 6.08 -13.61
N ALA A 30 8.58 5.49 -14.47
CA ALA A 30 9.82 6.12 -14.92
C ALA A 30 9.50 7.41 -15.69
N VAL A 31 10.32 8.44 -15.50
CA VAL A 31 10.12 9.75 -16.14
C VAL A 31 11.43 10.31 -16.71
N PRO A 32 11.38 11.11 -17.78
CA PRO A 32 12.56 11.79 -18.30
C PRO A 32 13.26 12.65 -17.23
N PRO A 33 14.58 12.90 -17.35
CA PRO A 33 15.31 13.72 -16.37
C PRO A 33 14.78 15.16 -16.17
N THR A 34 14.02 15.67 -17.14
CA THR A 34 13.38 16.99 -17.08
C THR A 34 12.10 17.01 -16.25
N SER A 35 11.50 15.85 -15.99
CA SER A 35 10.27 15.74 -15.19
C SER A 35 10.57 15.85 -13.70
N LYS A 36 9.84 16.73 -13.01
CA LYS A 36 9.91 16.90 -11.56
C LYS A 36 8.82 16.16 -10.80
N MET A 37 7.99 15.40 -11.51
CA MET A 37 6.83 14.73 -10.98
C MET A 37 6.76 13.31 -11.53
N SER A 38 6.28 12.37 -10.71
CA SER A 38 5.93 11.01 -11.12
C SER A 38 4.74 10.51 -10.30
N ALA A 39 4.26 9.31 -10.61
CA ALA A 39 3.20 8.64 -9.90
C ALA A 39 3.58 7.19 -9.57
N ALA A 40 3.22 6.74 -8.36
CA ALA A 40 3.30 5.35 -7.95
C ALA A 40 1.92 4.68 -7.96
N TYR A 41 1.95 3.40 -8.29
CA TYR A 41 0.79 2.53 -8.51
C TYR A 41 1.00 1.25 -7.73
N MET A 42 -0.09 0.64 -7.28
CA MET A 42 -0.09 -0.58 -6.47
C MET A 42 -1.51 -1.10 -6.30
N VAL A 43 -1.63 -2.34 -5.85
CA VAL A 43 -2.89 -2.91 -5.35
C VAL A 43 -2.80 -2.99 -3.84
N ILE A 44 -3.80 -2.45 -3.14
CA ILE A 44 -3.92 -2.56 -1.68
C ILE A 44 -5.09 -3.49 -1.39
N GLU A 45 -4.81 -4.62 -0.76
CA GLU A 45 -5.80 -5.64 -0.39
C GLU A 45 -6.01 -5.63 1.13
N ASN A 46 -7.28 -5.60 1.54
CA ASN A 46 -7.69 -5.69 2.94
C ASN A 46 -8.35 -7.04 3.22
N LYS A 47 -7.60 -7.93 3.88
CA LYS A 47 -8.04 -9.23 4.39
C LYS A 47 -8.78 -9.13 5.73
N GLY A 48 -8.88 -7.95 6.33
CA GLY A 48 -9.65 -7.67 7.54
C GLY A 48 -11.16 -7.77 7.34
N ASN A 49 -11.90 -7.70 8.45
CA ASN A 49 -13.37 -7.73 8.47
C ASN A 49 -13.98 -6.32 8.54
N GLU A 50 -13.15 -5.28 8.62
CA GLU A 50 -13.56 -3.87 8.70
C GLU A 50 -12.87 -3.08 7.58
N PRO A 51 -13.51 -2.03 7.04
CA PRO A 51 -12.89 -1.16 6.06
C PRO A 51 -11.72 -0.38 6.69
N ASP A 52 -10.74 -0.04 5.86
CA ASP A 52 -9.58 0.76 6.24
C ASP A 52 -9.40 1.95 5.29
N LYS A 53 -8.47 2.86 5.60
CA LYS A 53 -8.20 4.07 4.82
C LYS A 53 -6.71 4.26 4.58
N LEU A 54 -6.31 4.38 3.32
CA LEU A 54 -5.02 4.94 2.97
C LEU A 54 -5.09 6.46 3.11
N ILE A 55 -4.47 7.00 4.16
CA ILE A 55 -4.50 8.44 4.47
C ILE A 55 -3.22 9.19 4.07
N SER A 56 -2.10 8.47 3.94
CA SER A 56 -0.81 9.08 3.59
C SER A 56 0.15 8.04 3.00
N ALA A 57 1.18 8.54 2.32
CA ALA A 57 2.35 7.79 1.89
C ALA A 57 3.59 8.67 2.10
N SER A 58 4.76 8.06 2.24
CA SER A 58 6.03 8.77 2.37
C SER A 58 7.11 8.06 1.56
N ASN A 59 8.11 8.81 1.10
CA ASN A 59 9.21 8.28 0.32
C ASN A 59 10.44 9.18 0.42
N ASN A 60 11.59 8.67 -0.02
CA ASN A 60 12.85 9.42 -0.02
C ASN A 60 13.17 10.10 -1.37
N ALA A 61 12.49 9.70 -2.45
CA ALA A 61 12.75 10.15 -3.82
C ALA A 61 12.16 11.54 -4.15
N SER A 62 11.15 12.01 -3.43
CA SER A 62 10.49 13.30 -3.64
C SER A 62 10.45 14.16 -2.37
N GLU A 63 10.20 15.46 -2.51
CA GLU A 63 9.98 16.34 -1.36
C GLU A 63 8.55 16.24 -0.83
N VAL A 64 7.59 16.08 -1.74
CA VAL A 64 6.16 16.03 -1.39
C VAL A 64 5.55 14.74 -1.95
N THR A 65 4.70 14.11 -1.14
CA THR A 65 3.94 12.90 -1.48
C THR A 65 2.46 13.17 -1.21
N GLU A 66 1.61 12.95 -2.19
CA GLU A 66 0.17 13.16 -2.07
C GLU A 66 -0.62 12.01 -2.64
N ILE A 67 -1.87 11.86 -2.20
CA ILE A 67 -2.80 10.87 -2.76
C ILE A 67 -3.72 11.60 -3.72
N HIS A 68 -3.80 11.13 -4.96
CA HIS A 68 -4.56 11.78 -6.03
C HIS A 68 -5.53 10.80 -6.68
N LYS A 69 -6.61 11.33 -7.26
CA LYS A 69 -7.51 10.64 -8.18
C LYS A 69 -7.53 11.38 -9.50
N THR A 70 -7.44 10.65 -10.60
CA THR A 70 -7.67 11.22 -11.93
C THR A 70 -9.16 11.16 -12.25
N GLU A 71 -9.76 12.32 -12.53
CA GLU A 71 -11.15 12.43 -12.98
C GLU A 71 -11.20 13.46 -14.12
N GLU A 72 -11.87 13.11 -15.22
CA GLU A 72 -11.99 13.99 -16.41
C GLU A 72 -10.62 14.46 -16.95
N GLY A 73 -9.60 13.60 -16.88
CA GLY A 73 -8.23 13.92 -17.29
C GLY A 73 -7.48 14.87 -16.36
N LYS A 74 -8.08 15.25 -15.21
CA LYS A 74 -7.46 16.10 -14.20
C LYS A 74 -7.11 15.29 -12.96
N MET A 75 -5.88 15.47 -12.47
CA MET A 75 -5.45 14.89 -11.19
C MET A 75 -5.88 15.82 -10.05
N ARG A 76 -6.53 15.26 -9.04
CA ARG A 76 -7.00 15.98 -7.86
C ARG A 76 -6.54 15.27 -6.60
N LYS A 77 -5.97 16.03 -5.66
CA LYS A 77 -5.65 15.53 -4.33
C LYS A 77 -6.92 15.07 -3.61
N VAL A 78 -6.82 13.94 -2.92
CA VAL A 78 -7.85 13.40 -2.04
C VAL A 78 -7.27 13.21 -0.63
N GLU A 79 -8.13 13.28 0.38
CA GLU A 79 -7.70 13.11 1.78
C GLU A 79 -7.37 11.66 2.11
N TYR A 80 -8.10 10.71 1.52
CA TYR A 80 -7.88 9.29 1.72
C TYR A 80 -8.45 8.46 0.56
N ILE A 81 -8.04 7.18 0.52
CA ILE A 81 -8.67 6.14 -0.30
C ILE A 81 -9.24 5.08 0.65
N GLU A 82 -10.51 4.76 0.50
CA GLU A 82 -11.13 3.66 1.24
C GLU A 82 -10.68 2.31 0.69
N VAL A 83 -10.33 1.39 1.59
CA VAL A 83 -10.01 0.00 1.28
C VAL A 83 -11.05 -0.90 1.95
N PRO A 84 -12.04 -1.42 1.20
CA PRO A 84 -13.16 -2.14 1.79
C PRO A 84 -12.73 -3.43 2.48
N ALA A 85 -13.45 -3.83 3.54
CA ALA A 85 -13.27 -5.11 4.20
C ALA A 85 -13.35 -6.27 3.20
N LYS A 86 -12.46 -7.26 3.32
CA LYS A 86 -12.38 -8.41 2.39
C LYS A 86 -12.30 -8.00 0.91
N GLY A 87 -11.75 -6.82 0.64
CA GLY A 87 -11.72 -6.24 -0.70
C GLY A 87 -10.36 -5.65 -1.01
N LYS A 88 -10.30 -4.91 -2.13
CA LYS A 88 -9.08 -4.27 -2.59
C LYS A 88 -9.38 -2.95 -3.29
N VAL A 89 -8.40 -2.06 -3.30
CA VAL A 89 -8.37 -0.87 -4.15
C VAL A 89 -7.14 -0.91 -5.04
N GLU A 90 -7.32 -0.48 -6.28
CA GLU A 90 -6.27 -0.45 -7.29
C GLU A 90 -5.87 1.01 -7.57
N LEU A 91 -4.61 1.34 -7.29
CA LEU A 91 -3.99 2.57 -7.69
C LEU A 91 -3.34 2.35 -9.05
N LYS A 92 -3.90 2.94 -10.11
CA LYS A 92 -3.50 2.72 -11.51
C LYS A 92 -3.56 3.99 -12.36
N PRO A 93 -2.90 4.01 -13.53
CA PRO A 93 -3.03 5.12 -14.48
C PRO A 93 -4.50 5.45 -14.79
N GLY A 94 -4.87 6.73 -14.73
CA GLY A 94 -6.25 7.18 -14.95
C GLY A 94 -7.20 6.98 -13.77
N GLY A 95 -6.74 6.42 -12.65
CA GLY A 95 -7.52 6.27 -11.42
C GLY A 95 -6.82 6.90 -10.21
N TYR A 96 -6.91 6.23 -9.07
CA TYR A 96 -6.14 6.60 -7.87
C TYR A 96 -4.64 6.38 -8.09
N HIS A 97 -3.80 7.20 -7.49
CA HIS A 97 -2.35 7.07 -7.52
C HIS A 97 -1.68 7.87 -6.40
N ILE A 98 -0.44 7.50 -6.07
CA ILE A 98 0.41 8.31 -5.20
C ILE A 98 1.20 9.27 -6.07
N MET A 99 0.97 10.57 -5.91
CA MET A 99 1.68 11.61 -6.63
C MET A 99 3.00 11.95 -5.92
N LEU A 100 4.10 11.90 -6.67
CA LEU A 100 5.43 12.27 -6.22
C LEU A 100 5.78 13.64 -6.83
N ILE A 101 5.99 14.64 -5.99
CA ILE A 101 6.20 16.04 -6.41
C ILE A 101 7.58 16.50 -5.95
N ASN A 102 8.28 17.24 -6.82
CA ASN A 102 9.67 17.67 -6.66
C ASN A 102 10.60 16.48 -6.44
N LEU A 103 10.73 15.65 -7.47
CA LEU A 103 11.70 14.56 -7.47
C LEU A 103 13.14 15.08 -7.25
N LYS A 104 13.83 14.48 -6.30
CA LYS A 104 15.23 14.79 -5.94
C LYS A 104 16.20 14.27 -7.01
N ASN A 105 15.88 13.12 -7.59
CA ASN A 105 16.63 12.49 -8.68
C ASN A 105 15.65 11.93 -9.73
N PRO A 106 16.06 11.83 -11.01
CA PRO A 106 15.26 11.14 -12.02
C PRO A 106 14.99 9.69 -11.64
N LEU A 107 13.75 9.24 -11.81
CA LEU A 107 13.35 7.84 -11.61
C LEU A 107 13.51 7.07 -12.93
N ARG A 108 14.42 6.09 -12.93
CA ARG A 108 14.76 5.29 -14.12
C ARG A 108 14.08 3.93 -14.08
N GLU A 109 13.90 3.33 -15.25
CA GLU A 109 13.41 1.96 -15.36
C GLU A 109 14.38 0.98 -14.67
N GLY A 110 13.83 -0.01 -13.96
CA GLY A 110 14.61 -1.01 -13.22
C GLY A 110 15.21 -0.52 -11.89
N GLN A 111 14.93 0.72 -11.48
CA GLN A 111 15.32 1.24 -10.17
C GLN A 111 14.31 0.82 -9.10
N GLU A 112 14.82 0.32 -7.97
CA GLU A 112 14.04 -0.02 -6.75
C GLU A 112 14.24 0.99 -5.63
#